data_AF-A0A1Y2WS14-F1
#
_entry.id   AF-A0A1Y2WS14-F1
#
_cell.length_a   1.000
_cell.length_b   1.000
_cell.length_c   1.000
_cell.angle_alpha   90.00
_cell.angle_beta   90.00
_cell.angle_gamma   90.00
#
_symmetry.space_group_name_H-M   'P 1'
#
loop_
_entity.id
_entity.type
_entity.pdbx_description
1 polymer ?
#
loop_
_entity_poly.entity_id
_entity_poly.type
_entity_poly.pdbx_seq_one_letter_code
_entity_poly.pdbx_strand_id
1 'polypeptide(L)'
;MFLVRVLLLPVLLLGGRAPATRISYSARYMKGNEIGRTSKLTIIPDNKVQDVVQNMRAWSNNRYDARISAHNIIIISNIDPAISKGSASTQVMEMQSIVNQHIIY
;
A
#
# COMPACT_ATOMS: atom_id res chain seq x y z
N MET A 1 59.54 -7.38 -12.97
CA MET A 1 58.87 -6.13 -13.44
C MET A 1 57.68 -6.55 -14.29
N PHE A 2 56.47 -6.63 -13.72
CA PHE A 2 55.41 -5.60 -13.73
C PHE A 2 55.07 -5.17 -15.18
N LEU A 3 53.85 -5.23 -15.71
CA LEU A 3 52.52 -5.14 -15.10
C LEU A 3 51.49 -5.94 -15.93
N VAL A 4 50.66 -6.75 -15.28
CA VAL A 4 49.33 -7.09 -15.83
C VAL A 4 48.34 -6.09 -15.25
N ARG A 5 47.93 -5.11 -16.07
CA ARG A 5 46.81 -4.22 -15.76
C ARG A 5 45.52 -5.05 -15.86
N VAL A 6 45.04 -5.56 -14.73
CA VAL A 6 43.68 -6.11 -14.64
C VAL A 6 42.72 -4.93 -14.68
N LEU A 7 42.07 -4.76 -15.82
CA LEU A 7 40.98 -3.81 -16.03
C LEU A 7 39.84 -4.12 -15.06
N LEU A 8 39.40 -3.08 -14.36
CA LEU A 8 38.24 -3.05 -13.47
C LEU A 8 37.03 -3.73 -14.13
N LEU A 9 36.50 -4.77 -13.47
CA LEU A 9 35.17 -5.27 -13.80
C LEU A 9 34.15 -4.14 -13.60
N PRO A 10 33.24 -3.89 -14.56
CA PRO A 10 32.11 -3.03 -14.31
C PRO A 10 31.23 -3.71 -13.26
N VAL A 11 31.01 -3.03 -12.13
CA VAL A 11 29.96 -3.39 -11.18
C VAL A 11 28.65 -3.28 -11.95
N LEU A 12 28.13 -4.43 -12.38
CA LEU A 12 26.75 -4.56 -12.83
C LEU A 12 25.88 -4.04 -11.69
N LEU A 13 25.32 -2.84 -11.86
CA LEU A 13 24.18 -2.38 -11.10
C LEU A 13 23.09 -3.43 -11.32
N LEU A 14 22.97 -4.35 -10.37
CA LEU A 14 21.78 -5.13 -10.13
C LEU A 14 20.66 -4.13 -9.80
N GLY A 15 20.06 -3.56 -10.84
CA GLY A 15 18.75 -2.93 -10.79
C GLY A 15 17.72 -4.01 -10.50
N GLY A 16 17.82 -4.63 -9.33
CA GLY A 16 16.85 -5.58 -8.82
C GLY A 16 15.56 -4.81 -8.67
N ARG A 17 14.57 -5.12 -9.50
CA ARG A 17 13.18 -4.70 -9.30
C ARG A 17 12.83 -5.15 -7.89
N ALA A 18 12.74 -4.21 -6.95
CA ALA A 18 12.26 -4.53 -5.61
C ALA A 18 10.91 -5.23 -5.78
N PRO A 19 10.72 -6.42 -5.20
CA PRO A 19 9.47 -7.13 -5.36
C PRO A 19 8.36 -6.26 -4.77
N ALA A 20 7.24 -6.18 -5.49
CA ALA A 20 6.18 -5.22 -5.24
C ALA A 20 4.84 -5.93 -5.03
N THR A 21 4.22 -5.68 -3.89
CA THR A 21 2.96 -6.26 -3.47
C THR A 21 1.80 -5.34 -3.82
N ARG A 22 0.68 -5.93 -4.26
CA ARG A 22 -0.54 -5.17 -4.58
C ARG A 22 -1.23 -4.73 -3.30
N ILE A 23 -1.68 -3.48 -3.29
CA ILE A 23 -2.49 -2.91 -2.20
C ILE A 23 -3.78 -2.33 -2.76
N SER A 24 -4.90 -2.64 -2.10
CA SER A 24 -6.24 -2.18 -2.43
C SER A 24 -6.76 -1.29 -1.30
N TYR A 25 -6.98 -0.02 -1.62
CA TYR A 25 -7.65 0.94 -0.76
C TYR A 25 -9.14 0.85 -1.03
N SER A 26 -9.96 0.43 -0.08
CA SER A 26 -11.39 0.21 -0.29
C SER A 26 -12.23 0.81 0.82
N ALA A 27 -13.18 1.67 0.45
CA ALA A 27 -14.14 2.23 1.39
C ALA A 27 -15.56 1.73 1.11
N ARG A 28 -16.24 1.28 2.17
CA ARG A 28 -17.67 0.98 2.21
C ARG A 28 -18.47 2.26 2.43
N TYR A 29 -19.68 2.35 1.87
CA TYR A 29 -20.61 3.44 2.13
C TYR A 29 -22.06 2.98 2.16
N MET A 30 -22.90 3.75 2.85
CA MET A 30 -24.34 3.54 2.86
C MET A 30 -24.96 3.93 1.52
N LYS A 31 -25.78 3.05 0.94
CA LYS A 31 -26.56 3.28 -0.28
C LYS A 31 -28.00 2.83 -0.03
N GLY A 32 -28.74 3.65 0.71
CA GLY A 32 -30.05 3.25 1.24
C GLY A 32 -29.88 2.08 2.23
N ASN A 33 -30.56 0.97 1.96
CA ASN A 33 -30.49 -0.25 2.78
C ASN A 33 -29.33 -1.19 2.40
N GLU A 34 -28.48 -0.78 1.43
CA GLU A 34 -27.34 -1.57 0.96
C GLU A 34 -26.00 -0.92 1.33
N ILE A 35 -24.94 -1.74 1.36
CA ILE A 35 -23.56 -1.26 1.47
C ILE A 35 -22.92 -1.23 0.08
N GLY A 36 -22.63 -0.03 -0.40
CA GLY A 36 -21.79 0.19 -1.57
C GLY A 36 -20.30 0.10 -1.23
N ARG A 37 -19.46 -0.02 -2.26
CA ARG A 37 -18.00 -0.01 -2.14
C ARG A 37 -17.37 0.83 -3.24
N THR A 38 -16.29 1.52 -2.92
CA THR A 38 -15.36 2.13 -3.88
C THR A 38 -13.95 1.67 -3.54
N SER A 39 -13.09 1.54 -4.54
CA SER A 39 -11.73 1.06 -4.33
C SER A 39 -10.73 1.54 -5.36
N LYS A 40 -9.46 1.55 -4.97
CA LYS A 40 -8.30 1.84 -5.83
C LYS A 40 -7.17 0.85 -5.55
N LEU A 41 -6.60 0.30 -6.61
CA LEU A 41 -5.48 -0.65 -6.53
C LEU A 41 -4.17 0.06 -6.86
N THR A 42 -3.12 -0.18 -6.08
CA THR A 42 -1.75 0.27 -6.32
C THR A 42 -0.75 -0.82 -5.96
N ILE A 43 0.54 -0.49 -5.99
CA ILE A 43 1.63 -1.37 -5.55
C ILE A 43 2.49 -0.67 -4.49
N ILE A 44 3.05 -1.45 -3.57
CA ILE A 44 4.04 -1.00 -2.59
C ILE A 44 5.20 -2.00 -2.54
N PRO A 45 6.39 -1.59 -2.05
CA PRO A 45 7.49 -2.51 -1.83
C PRO A 45 7.13 -3.63 -0.85
N ASP A 46 7.58 -4.86 -1.11
CA ASP A 46 7.26 -6.03 -0.26
C ASP A 46 7.73 -5.87 1.18
N ASN A 47 8.88 -5.21 1.40
CA ASN A 47 9.40 -4.92 2.73
C ASN A 47 8.53 -3.94 3.53
N LYS A 48 7.52 -3.32 2.93
CA LYS A 48 6.56 -2.43 3.59
C LYS A 48 5.21 -3.08 3.92
N VAL A 49 5.01 -4.32 3.49
CA VAL A 49 3.74 -5.05 3.69
C VAL A 49 3.38 -5.17 5.17
N GLN A 50 4.32 -5.65 5.99
CA GLN A 50 4.10 -5.84 7.43
C GLN A 50 3.89 -4.51 8.15
N ASP A 51 4.67 -3.48 7.82
CA ASP A 51 4.53 -2.14 8.40
C ASP A 51 3.11 -1.59 8.21
N VAL A 52 2.58 -1.69 6.99
CA VAL A 52 1.23 -1.24 6.67
C VAL A 52 0.18 -2.01 7.47
N VAL A 53 0.27 -3.35 7.50
CA VAL A 53 -0.73 -4.19 8.17
C VAL A 53 -0.77 -3.95 9.68
N GLN A 54 0.40 -3.82 10.30
CA GLN A 54 0.50 -3.66 11.76
C GLN A 54 0.14 -2.25 12.24
N ASN A 55 0.40 -1.22 11.43
CA ASN A 55 0.29 0.16 11.88
C ASN A 55 -0.89 0.94 11.29
N MET A 56 -1.64 0.42 10.31
CA MET A 56 -2.73 1.17 9.65
C MET A 56 -3.74 1.77 10.64
N ARG A 57 -4.11 1.02 11.69
CA ARG A 57 -4.99 1.52 12.75
C ARG A 57 -4.36 2.70 13.50
N ALA A 58 -3.10 2.58 13.88
CA ALA A 58 -2.38 3.66 14.57
C ALA A 58 -2.24 4.90 13.66
N TRP A 59 -1.79 4.72 12.41
CA TRP A 59 -1.61 5.80 11.44
C TRP A 59 -2.91 6.52 11.06
N SER A 60 -4.06 5.86 11.21
CA SER A 60 -5.38 6.41 10.88
C SER A 60 -6.22 6.80 12.10
N ASN A 61 -5.66 6.76 13.31
CA ASN A 61 -6.42 6.96 14.55
C ASN A 61 -7.67 6.06 14.63
N ASN A 62 -7.48 4.76 14.38
CA ASN A 62 -8.49 3.70 14.39
C ASN A 62 -9.64 3.87 13.38
N ARG A 63 -9.44 4.60 12.28
CA ARG A 63 -10.47 4.77 11.23
C ARG A 63 -10.39 3.68 10.16
N TYR A 64 -9.19 3.15 9.92
CA TYR A 64 -8.91 2.19 8.87
C TYR A 64 -8.23 0.95 9.42
N ASP A 65 -8.55 -0.19 8.82
CA ASP A 65 -7.96 -1.49 9.13
C ASP A 65 -7.25 -2.05 7.90
N ALA A 66 -6.20 -2.81 8.11
CA ALA A 66 -5.42 -3.42 7.05
C ALA A 66 -5.31 -4.93 7.26
N ARG A 67 -5.48 -5.70 6.18
CA ARG A 67 -5.32 -7.16 6.20
C ARG A 67 -4.73 -7.69 4.91
N ILE A 68 -4.12 -8.86 4.97
CA ILE A 68 -3.65 -9.57 3.77
C ILE A 68 -4.76 -10.52 3.32
N SER A 69 -5.08 -10.51 2.03
CA SER A 69 -6.01 -11.47 1.42
C SER A 69 -5.30 -12.78 1.06
N ALA A 70 -6.09 -13.83 0.77
CA ALA A 70 -5.58 -15.13 0.32
C ALA A 70 -4.71 -15.05 -0.97
N HIS A 71 -4.84 -13.98 -1.75
CA HIS A 71 -4.08 -13.74 -2.99
C HIS A 71 -2.87 -12.81 -2.78
N ASN A 72 -2.40 -12.64 -1.55
CA ASN A 72 -1.30 -11.74 -1.20
C ASN A 72 -1.53 -10.28 -1.64
N ILE A 73 -2.78 -9.83 -1.60
CA ILE A 73 -3.15 -8.42 -1.80
C ILE A 73 -3.43 -7.84 -0.43
N ILE A 74 -2.78 -6.73 -0.08
CA ILE A 74 -3.12 -5.94 1.11
C ILE A 74 -4.44 -5.23 0.84
N ILE A 75 -5.39 -5.32 1.76
CA ILE A 75 -6.66 -4.61 1.69
C ILE A 75 -6.71 -3.66 2.88
N ILE A 76 -6.74 -2.35 2.60
CA ILE A 76 -7.05 -1.32 3.59
C ILE A 76 -8.52 -0.96 3.43
N SER A 77 -9.26 -0.94 4.55
CA SER A 77 -10.67 -0.58 4.53
C SER A 77 -11.13 0.20 5.75
N ASN A 78 -12.21 0.97 5.57
CA ASN A 78 -12.88 1.65 6.67
C ASN A 78 -13.58 0.68 7.61
N ILE A 79 -13.38 0.92 8.90
CA ILE A 79 -14.05 0.17 9.97
C ILE A 79 -15.55 0.46 9.92
N ASP A 80 -15.92 1.74 9.83
CA ASP A 80 -17.30 2.19 9.70
C ASP A 80 -17.63 2.65 8.27
N PRO A 81 -18.76 2.22 7.68
CA PRO A 81 -19.21 2.70 6.39
C PRO A 81 -19.33 4.22 6.35
N ALA A 82 -18.88 4.84 5.26
CA ALA A 82 -19.09 6.26 5.03
C ALA A 82 -20.55 6.59 4.71
N ILE A 83 -20.96 7.83 4.97
CA ILE A 83 -22.34 8.29 4.72
C ILE A 83 -22.74 8.33 3.24
N SER A 84 -21.77 8.39 2.32
CA SER A 84 -22.02 8.52 0.89
C SER A 84 -20.87 7.96 0.05
N LYS A 85 -21.13 7.72 -1.24
CA LYS A 85 -20.09 7.34 -2.21
C LYS A 85 -18.98 8.40 -2.29
N GLY A 86 -19.32 9.68 -2.25
CA GLY A 86 -18.35 10.78 -2.28
C GLY A 86 -17.42 10.75 -1.06
N SER A 87 -17.99 10.60 0.13
CA SER A 87 -17.23 10.46 1.37
C SER A 87 -16.32 9.23 1.35
N ALA A 88 -16.80 8.10 0.83
CA ALA A 88 -15.97 6.91 0.67
C ALA A 88 -14.82 7.11 -0.34
N SER A 89 -15.03 7.83 -1.43
CA SER A 89 -13.94 8.20 -2.35
C SER A 89 -12.90 9.09 -1.67
N THR A 90 -13.32 10.04 -0.83
CA THR A 90 -12.40 10.83 0.01
C THR A 90 -11.60 9.95 0.97
N GLN A 91 -12.26 8.98 1.62
CA GLN A 91 -11.56 8.03 2.50
C GLN A 91 -10.55 7.17 1.73
N VAL A 92 -10.83 6.73 0.50
CA VAL A 92 -9.85 6.02 -0.34
C VAL A 92 -8.61 6.88 -0.61
N MET A 93 -8.79 8.17 -0.93
CA MET A 93 -7.67 9.09 -1.13
C MET A 93 -6.87 9.32 0.16
N GLU A 94 -7.56 9.42 1.29
CA GLU A 94 -6.94 9.56 2.60
C GLU A 94 -6.13 8.32 2.98
N MET A 95 -6.67 7.11 2.81
CA MET A 95 -5.94 5.86 3.06
C MET A 95 -4.63 5.82 2.25
N GLN A 96 -4.69 6.21 0.97
CA GLN A 96 -3.50 6.27 0.12
C GLN A 96 -2.49 7.32 0.63
N SER A 97 -2.96 8.50 1.03
CA SER A 97 -2.09 9.54 1.58
C SER A 97 -1.40 9.09 2.86
N ILE A 98 -2.13 8.44 3.78
CA ILE A 98 -1.58 7.94 5.04
C ILE A 98 -0.48 6.93 4.76
N VAL A 99 -0.73 5.96 3.88
CA VAL A 99 0.28 4.97 3.50
C VAL A 99 1.51 5.67 2.90
N ASN A 100 1.32 6.53 1.90
CA ASN A 100 2.42 7.24 1.25
C ASN A 100 3.27 8.09 2.21
N GLN A 101 2.70 8.64 3.27
CA GLN A 101 3.42 9.42 4.28
C GLN A 101 4.36 8.55 5.15
N HIS A 102 4.05 7.26 5.31
CA HIS A 102 4.80 6.35 6.19
C HIS A 102 5.70 5.39 5.43
N ILE A 103 5.34 5.03 4.20
CA ILE A 103 6.14 4.16 3.33
C ILE A 103 6.85 5.03 2.28
N ILE A 104 7.81 5.84 2.73
CA ILE A 104 8.68 6.59 1.82
C ILE A 104 9.27 5.61 0.79
N TYR A 105 9.08 5.94 -0.49
CA TYR A 105 9.60 5.19 -1.63
C TYR A 105 11.11 5.38 -1.79
#